data_AF-A0A7C9DD24-F1
#
_entry.id   AF-A0A7C9DD24-F1
#
_cell.length_a   1.000
_cell.length_b   1.000
_cell.length_c   1.000
_cell.angle_alpha   90.00
_cell.angle_beta   90.00
_cell.angle_gamma   90.00
#
_symmetry.space_group_name_H-M   'P 1'
#
loop_
_entity.id
_entity.type
_entity.pdbx_description
1 polymer ?
#
loop_
_entity_poly.entity_id
_entity_poly.type
_entity_poly.pdbx_seq_one_letter_code
_entity_poly.pdbx_strand_id
1 'polypeptide(L)'
;SLALEDFPGGGDGFELVSRFCYNNGRIPITIPTVSTLYCAAIYLGMTDKLSNCNLLQQAESFLEGLFYWGWGDVLVCLKSCETFFSFADSSGLVDKLITTLLAKIAQNSDISLLCSSNSSSSPSSPDNANVKPSSNRRLSRLSSSSASNHSGANNNSGGSNNHNIN
;
A
#
# COMPACT_ATOMS: atom_id res chain seq x y z
N SER A 1 -23.82 4.07 -39.16
CA SER A 1 -22.72 4.21 -38.18
C SER A 1 -22.44 2.84 -37.63
N LEU A 2 -21.20 2.36 -37.66
CA LEU A 2 -20.82 1.13 -36.95
C LEU A 2 -20.75 1.50 -35.46
N ALA A 3 -21.77 1.15 -34.70
CA ALA A 3 -21.79 1.40 -33.26
C ALA A 3 -20.79 0.45 -32.60
N LEU A 4 -19.63 0.97 -32.21
CA LEU A 4 -18.68 0.27 -31.34
C LEU A 4 -19.14 0.32 -29.87
N GLU A 5 -20.38 0.72 -29.61
CA GLU A 5 -20.98 0.85 -28.28
C GLU A 5 -20.97 -0.47 -27.51
N ASP A 6 -21.04 -1.60 -28.23
CA ASP A 6 -20.98 -2.95 -27.65
C ASP A 6 -19.55 -3.49 -27.49
N PHE A 7 -18.53 -2.81 -28.02
CA PHE A 7 -17.14 -3.24 -27.89
C PHE A 7 -16.60 -2.92 -26.50
N PRO A 8 -15.83 -3.80 -25.83
CA PRO A 8 -15.24 -3.49 -24.54
C PRO A 8 -14.37 -2.22 -24.59
N GLY A 9 -14.80 -1.17 -23.88
CA GLY A 9 -14.14 0.14 -23.89
C GLY A 9 -14.49 1.03 -25.08
N GLY A 10 -15.50 0.67 -25.87
CA GLY A 10 -15.99 1.46 -27.00
C GLY A 10 -14.93 1.70 -28.07
N GLY A 11 -14.94 2.93 -28.63
CA GLY A 11 -13.94 3.36 -29.61
C GLY A 11 -12.51 3.31 -29.09
N ASP A 12 -12.28 3.71 -27.83
CA ASP A 12 -10.94 3.72 -27.22
C ASP A 12 -10.39 2.30 -27.05
N GLY A 13 -11.25 1.37 -26.63
CA GLY A 13 -10.90 -0.04 -26.54
C GLY A 13 -10.55 -0.63 -27.91
N PHE A 14 -11.33 -0.29 -28.93
CA PHE A 14 -11.04 -0.72 -30.30
C PHE A 14 -9.72 -0.12 -30.81
N GLU A 15 -9.45 1.15 -30.52
CA GLU A 15 -8.19 1.81 -30.86
C GLU A 15 -7.01 1.06 -30.23
N LEU A 16 -7.09 0.71 -28.95
CA LEU A 16 -6.05 -0.07 -28.26
C LEU A 16 -5.77 -1.41 -28.96
N VAL A 17 -6.80 -2.19 -29.30
CA VAL A 17 -6.59 -3.45 -30.01
C VAL A 17 -6.06 -3.24 -31.43
N SER A 18 -6.57 -2.23 -32.13
CA SER A 18 -6.07 -1.89 -33.47
C SER A 18 -4.58 -1.56 -33.45
N ARG A 19 -4.12 -0.79 -32.44
CA ARG A 19 -2.71 -0.45 -32.26
C ARG A 19 -1.88 -1.69 -32.00
N PHE A 20 -2.37 -2.64 -31.20
CA PHE A 20 -1.72 -3.94 -31.03
C PHE A 20 -1.57 -4.68 -32.38
N CYS A 21 -2.66 -4.80 -33.14
CA CYS A 21 -2.68 -5.53 -34.41
C CYS A 21 -1.75 -4.92 -35.47
N TYR A 22 -1.69 -3.59 -35.56
CA TYR A 22 -0.86 -2.87 -36.53
C TYR A 22 0.58 -2.63 -36.08
N ASN A 23 0.90 -2.83 -34.79
CA ASN A 23 2.24 -2.63 -34.24
C ASN A 23 2.92 -3.97 -33.90
N ASN A 24 2.80 -4.97 -34.77
CA ASN A 24 3.43 -6.30 -34.63
C ASN A 24 3.16 -6.98 -33.28
N GLY A 25 1.95 -6.84 -32.74
CA GLY A 25 1.56 -7.45 -31.46
C GLY A 25 2.21 -6.79 -30.25
N ARG A 26 2.61 -5.52 -30.35
CA ARG A 26 3.24 -4.76 -29.26
C ARG A 26 2.38 -3.56 -28.87
N ILE A 27 1.99 -3.52 -27.62
CA ILE A 27 1.33 -2.36 -27.01
C ILE A 27 1.73 -2.27 -25.53
N PRO A 28 1.94 -1.07 -24.96
CA PRO A 28 2.05 -0.95 -23.51
C PRO A 28 0.73 -1.38 -22.85
N ILE A 29 0.81 -2.42 -22.04
CA ILE A 29 -0.26 -2.84 -21.13
C ILE A 29 0.01 -2.14 -19.80
N THR A 30 -0.99 -1.40 -19.31
CA THR A 30 -0.91 -0.65 -18.06
C THR A 30 -2.14 -0.93 -17.20
N ILE A 31 -2.09 -0.59 -15.92
CA ILE A 31 -3.20 -0.77 -14.98
C ILE A 31 -4.54 -0.23 -15.48
N PRO A 32 -4.64 1.00 -16.04
CA PRO A 32 -5.92 1.50 -16.53
C PRO A 32 -6.40 0.81 -17.82
N THR A 33 -5.51 0.23 -18.62
CA THR A 33 -5.86 -0.31 -19.96
C THR A 33 -6.00 -1.83 -20.01
N VAL A 34 -5.44 -2.56 -19.05
CA VAL A 34 -5.37 -4.02 -19.09
C VAL A 34 -6.74 -4.70 -19.07
N SER A 35 -7.69 -4.19 -18.30
CA SER A 35 -9.07 -4.72 -18.26
C SER A 35 -9.75 -4.61 -19.62
N THR A 36 -9.61 -3.45 -20.27
CA THR A 36 -10.13 -3.21 -21.62
C THR A 36 -9.47 -4.14 -22.63
N LEU A 37 -8.14 -4.26 -22.61
CA LEU A 37 -7.39 -5.14 -23.51
C LEU A 37 -7.78 -6.62 -23.32
N TYR A 38 -7.91 -7.07 -22.08
CA TYR A 38 -8.33 -8.43 -21.73
C TYR A 38 -9.73 -8.72 -22.29
N CYS A 39 -10.71 -7.88 -21.95
CA CYS A 39 -12.08 -8.06 -22.40
C CYS A 39 -12.21 -7.95 -23.93
N ALA A 40 -11.52 -6.99 -24.55
CA ALA A 40 -11.52 -6.82 -25.99
C ALA A 40 -10.90 -8.02 -26.73
N ALA A 41 -9.82 -8.59 -26.19
CA ALA A 41 -9.19 -9.78 -26.76
C ALA A 41 -10.11 -11.02 -26.67
N ILE A 42 -10.84 -11.18 -25.56
CA ILE A 42 -11.88 -12.22 -25.43
C ILE A 42 -13.01 -11.99 -26.44
N TYR A 43 -13.52 -10.76 -26.52
CA TYR A 43 -14.61 -10.38 -27.42
C TYR A 43 -14.29 -10.70 -28.88
N LEU A 44 -13.05 -10.45 -29.30
CA LEU A 44 -12.57 -10.73 -30.65
C LEU A 44 -12.17 -12.19 -30.88
N GLY A 45 -12.26 -13.05 -29.85
CA GLY A 45 -11.83 -14.44 -29.93
C GLY A 45 -10.35 -14.58 -30.30
N MET A 46 -9.50 -13.67 -29.81
CA MET A 46 -8.07 -13.72 -30.07
C MET A 46 -7.49 -14.98 -29.40
N THR A 47 -7.05 -15.95 -30.19
CA THR A 47 -6.42 -17.20 -29.73
C THR A 47 -4.96 -17.30 -30.14
N ASP A 48 -4.17 -18.12 -29.45
CA ASP A 48 -2.73 -18.33 -29.71
C ASP A 48 -2.39 -18.75 -31.15
N LYS A 49 -3.40 -19.18 -31.92
CA LYS A 49 -3.26 -19.58 -33.32
C LYS A 49 -2.99 -18.40 -34.27
N LEU A 50 -3.22 -17.16 -33.82
CA LEU A 50 -3.11 -15.95 -34.64
C LEU A 50 -1.72 -15.28 -34.56
N SER A 51 -0.95 -15.51 -33.49
CA SER A 51 0.41 -14.94 -33.33
C SER A 51 1.12 -15.54 -32.10
N ASN A 52 2.46 -15.68 -32.15
CA ASN A 52 3.29 -16.14 -31.02
C ASN A 52 3.18 -15.29 -29.72
N CYS A 53 2.58 -14.09 -29.77
CA CYS A 53 2.40 -13.22 -28.61
C CYS A 53 0.97 -12.66 -28.60
N ASN A 54 -0.04 -13.51 -28.40
CA ASN A 54 -1.44 -13.10 -28.43
C ASN A 54 -1.76 -12.02 -27.38
N LEU A 55 -2.59 -11.04 -27.72
CA LEU A 55 -3.00 -9.96 -26.80
C LEU A 55 -3.65 -10.49 -25.52
N LEU A 56 -4.51 -11.51 -25.64
CA LEU A 56 -5.17 -12.16 -24.50
C LEU A 56 -4.13 -12.69 -23.52
N GLN A 57 -3.16 -13.47 -24.01
CA GLN A 57 -2.09 -14.03 -23.21
C GLN A 57 -1.23 -12.94 -22.52
N GLN A 58 -0.92 -11.86 -23.23
CA GLN A 58 -0.19 -10.72 -22.65
C GLN A 58 -0.99 -10.04 -21.54
N ALA A 59 -2.30 -9.83 -21.74
CA ALA A 59 -3.17 -9.23 -20.74
C ALA A 59 -3.37 -10.15 -19.52
N GLU A 60 -3.55 -11.45 -19.73
CA GLU A 60 -3.60 -12.45 -18.65
C GLU A 60 -2.33 -12.46 -17.83
N SER A 61 -1.17 -12.49 -18.48
CA SER A 61 0.13 -12.46 -17.81
C SER A 61 0.30 -11.18 -16.97
N PHE A 62 -0.21 -10.04 -17.44
CA PHE A 62 -0.21 -8.80 -16.67
C PHE A 62 -1.13 -8.90 -15.45
N LEU A 63 -2.33 -9.48 -15.61
CA LEU A 63 -3.31 -9.68 -14.52
C LEU A 63 -2.88 -10.73 -13.49
N GLU A 64 -2.04 -11.71 -13.84
CA GLU A 64 -1.40 -12.61 -12.85
C GLU A 64 -0.58 -11.83 -11.80
N GLY A 65 -0.12 -10.63 -12.16
CA GLY A 65 0.57 -9.70 -11.27
C GLY A 65 -0.33 -9.03 -10.22
N LEU A 66 -1.65 -9.21 -10.25
CA LEU A 66 -2.63 -8.52 -9.41
C LEU A 66 -2.30 -8.53 -7.92
N PHE A 67 -1.80 -9.66 -7.41
CA PHE A 67 -1.45 -9.80 -5.99
C PHE A 67 -0.35 -8.82 -5.55
N TYR A 68 0.53 -8.41 -6.47
CA TYR A 68 1.66 -7.52 -6.18
C TYR A 68 1.31 -6.04 -6.33
N TRP A 69 0.15 -5.70 -6.89
CA TRP A 69 -0.24 -4.30 -7.14
C TRP A 69 -0.58 -3.55 -5.84
N GLY A 70 -0.61 -2.22 -5.87
CA GLY A 70 -1.22 -1.45 -4.79
C GLY A 70 -2.74 -1.66 -4.75
N TRP A 71 -3.38 -1.48 -3.58
CA TRP A 71 -4.86 -1.51 -3.51
C TRP A 71 -5.49 -0.44 -4.43
N GLY A 72 -4.84 0.73 -4.54
CA GLY A 72 -5.24 1.81 -5.44
C GLY A 72 -5.16 1.41 -6.91
N ASP A 73 -4.14 0.65 -7.30
CA ASP A 73 -3.98 0.14 -8.67
C ASP A 73 -5.08 -0.86 -9.03
N VAL A 74 -5.40 -1.79 -8.11
CA VAL A 74 -6.52 -2.73 -8.29
C VAL A 74 -7.83 -1.96 -8.44
N LEU A 75 -8.04 -0.90 -7.66
CA LEU A 75 -9.22 -0.05 -7.76
C LEU A 75 -9.30 0.68 -9.10
N VAL A 76 -8.18 1.22 -9.60
CA VAL A 76 -8.11 1.87 -10.92
C VAL A 76 -8.47 0.88 -12.03
N CYS A 77 -7.95 -0.35 -11.98
CA CYS A 77 -8.28 -1.40 -12.94
C CYS A 77 -9.75 -1.83 -12.86
N LEU A 78 -10.32 -1.88 -11.65
CA LEU A 78 -11.75 -2.17 -11.47
C LEU A 78 -12.62 -1.04 -12.02
N LYS A 79 -12.22 0.22 -11.82
CA LYS A 79 -12.91 1.39 -12.34
C LYS A 79 -12.93 1.46 -13.86
N SER A 80 -11.85 1.04 -14.54
CA SER A 80 -11.84 1.03 -16.01
C SER A 80 -12.81 0.01 -16.61
N CYS A 81 -13.33 -0.95 -15.84
CA CYS A 81 -14.37 -1.86 -16.29
C CYS A 81 -15.76 -1.23 -16.39
N GLU A 82 -15.98 -0.01 -15.89
CA GLU A 82 -17.31 0.62 -15.76
C GLU A 82 -18.07 0.69 -17.10
N THR A 83 -17.39 1.00 -18.20
CA THR A 83 -18.00 1.16 -19.53
C THR A 83 -18.37 -0.18 -20.20
N PHE A 84 -17.88 -1.30 -19.68
CA PHE A 84 -18.14 -2.66 -20.21
C PHE A 84 -18.39 -3.67 -19.09
N PHE A 85 -18.97 -3.21 -17.98
CA PHE A 85 -19.07 -3.96 -16.73
C PHE A 85 -19.73 -5.33 -16.93
N SER A 86 -20.85 -5.39 -17.64
CA SER A 86 -21.58 -6.65 -17.91
C SER A 86 -20.70 -7.70 -18.59
N PHE A 87 -19.84 -7.27 -19.53
CA PHE A 87 -18.92 -8.18 -20.21
C PHE A 87 -17.77 -8.59 -19.29
N ALA A 88 -17.16 -7.66 -18.57
CA ALA A 88 -16.08 -7.93 -17.61
C ALA A 88 -16.51 -8.85 -16.45
N ASP A 89 -17.76 -8.73 -16.02
CA ASP A 89 -18.34 -9.61 -15.00
C ASP A 89 -18.51 -11.03 -15.54
N SER A 90 -19.09 -11.17 -16.74
CA SER A 90 -19.26 -12.47 -17.39
C SER A 90 -17.95 -13.20 -17.71
N SER A 91 -16.84 -12.47 -17.88
CA SER A 91 -15.50 -13.06 -18.07
C SER A 91 -14.80 -13.46 -16.78
N GLY A 92 -15.37 -13.13 -15.61
CA GLY A 92 -14.78 -13.37 -14.30
C GLY A 92 -13.65 -12.39 -13.92
N LEU A 93 -13.42 -11.33 -14.72
CA LEU A 93 -12.42 -10.31 -14.41
C LEU A 93 -12.82 -9.52 -13.16
N VAL A 94 -14.09 -9.13 -13.06
CA VAL A 94 -14.61 -8.35 -11.93
C VAL A 94 -14.44 -9.11 -10.61
N ASP A 95 -14.78 -10.40 -10.59
CA ASP A 95 -14.64 -11.25 -9.41
C ASP A 95 -13.17 -11.36 -8.94
N LYS A 96 -12.22 -11.55 -9.88
CA LYS A 96 -10.78 -11.55 -9.59
C LYS A 96 -10.32 -10.23 -8.97
N LEU A 97 -10.74 -9.10 -9.53
CA LEU A 97 -10.38 -7.77 -9.04
C LEU A 97 -10.95 -7.50 -7.64
N ILE A 98 -12.22 -7.82 -7.41
CA ILE A 98 -12.88 -7.66 -6.10
C ILE A 98 -12.21 -8.54 -5.05
N THR A 99 -11.98 -9.83 -5.37
CA THR A 99 -11.32 -10.77 -4.47
C THR A 99 -9.92 -10.29 -4.08
N THR A 100 -9.14 -9.80 -5.06
CA THR A 100 -7.81 -9.23 -4.82
C THR A 100 -7.89 -7.98 -3.93
N LEU A 101 -8.86 -7.09 -4.19
CA LEU A 101 -9.07 -5.88 -3.42
C LEU A 101 -9.42 -6.20 -1.96
N LEU A 102 -10.33 -7.14 -1.73
CA LEU A 102 -10.70 -7.62 -0.39
C LEU A 102 -9.49 -8.20 0.34
N ALA A 103 -8.70 -9.04 -0.33
CA ALA A 103 -7.48 -9.61 0.24
C ALA A 103 -6.47 -8.52 0.66
N LYS A 104 -6.33 -7.45 -0.13
CA LYS A 104 -5.45 -6.32 0.20
C LYS A 104 -5.97 -5.48 1.35
N ILE A 105 -7.28 -5.27 1.44
CA ILE A 105 -7.91 -4.57 2.57
C ILE A 105 -7.70 -5.37 3.86
N ALA A 106 -7.95 -6.69 3.84
CA ALA A 106 -7.78 -7.57 5.00
C ALA A 106 -6.34 -7.55 5.55
N GLN A 107 -5.34 -7.64 4.65
CA GLN A 107 -3.93 -7.55 5.02
C GLN A 107 -3.57 -6.23 5.72
N ASN A 108 -4.25 -5.13 5.40
CA ASN A 108 -3.99 -3.82 5.98
C ASN A 108 -4.75 -3.61 7.30
N SER A 109 -5.95 -4.19 7.43
CA SER A 109 -6.76 -4.08 8.66
C SER A 109 -6.13 -4.77 9.87
N ASP A 110 -5.40 -5.87 9.68
CA ASP A 110 -4.74 -6.58 10.79
C ASP A 110 -3.64 -5.73 11.45
N ILE A 111 -2.97 -4.84 10.70
CA ILE A 111 -1.90 -3.97 11.23
C ILE A 111 -2.48 -2.88 12.14
N SER A 112 -3.67 -2.34 11.82
CA SER A 112 -4.32 -1.30 12.61
C SER A 112 -4.79 -1.78 14.00
N LEU A 113 -5.13 -3.07 14.13
CA LEU A 113 -5.56 -3.66 15.40
C LEU A 113 -4.37 -4.03 16.31
N LEU A 114 -3.21 -4.37 15.72
CA LEU A 114 -2.01 -4.74 16.48
C LEU A 114 -1.32 -3.52 17.12
N CYS A 115 -1.41 -2.33 16.53
CA CYS A 115 -0.84 -1.10 17.10
C CYS A 115 -1.69 -0.46 18.20
N SER A 116 -2.97 -0.85 18.34
CA SER A 116 -3.87 -0.30 19.37
C SER A 116 -3.76 -1.02 20.72
N SER A 117 -2.97 -2.11 20.81
CA SER A 117 -2.91 -2.98 22.00
C SER A 117 -1.66 -2.82 22.86
N ASN A 118 -0.82 -1.80 22.65
CA ASN A 118 0.35 -1.57 23.50
C ASN A 118 0.31 -0.20 24.19
N SER A 119 -0.71 0.01 25.03
CA SER A 119 -0.73 1.08 26.02
C SER A 119 -1.25 0.56 27.36
N SER A 120 -0.29 0.38 28.28
CA SER A 120 -0.39 0.33 29.74
C SER A 120 -0.96 -0.91 30.44
N SER A 121 -0.07 -1.65 31.09
CA SER A 121 -0.22 -1.92 32.53
C SER A 121 1.16 -2.09 33.16
N SER A 122 1.66 -1.03 33.79
CA SER A 122 2.79 -1.10 34.72
C SER A 122 2.44 -2.05 35.87
N PRO A 123 3.28 -3.03 36.24
CA PRO A 123 3.06 -3.78 37.46
C PRO A 123 3.53 -2.93 38.65
N SER A 124 2.59 -2.31 39.37
CA SER A 124 2.85 -1.79 40.70
C SER A 124 3.21 -2.95 41.63
N SER A 125 4.46 -3.02 42.06
CA SER A 125 4.98 -4.04 42.96
C SER A 125 4.25 -4.01 44.31
N PRO A 126 3.85 -5.16 44.88
CA PRO A 126 3.48 -5.22 46.28
C PRO A 126 4.75 -5.37 47.13
N ASP A 127 4.92 -4.47 48.09
CA ASP A 127 5.80 -4.64 49.24
C ASP A 127 5.28 -5.81 50.09
N ASN A 128 6.12 -6.83 50.32
CA ASN A 128 6.03 -7.62 51.54
C ASN A 128 7.42 -8.14 51.94
N ALA A 129 7.76 -7.90 53.20
CA ALA A 129 9.06 -8.15 53.79
C ALA A 129 9.38 -9.64 53.96
N ASN A 130 10.69 -9.90 54.14
CA ASN A 130 11.30 -11.04 54.83
C ASN A 130 11.97 -12.12 53.96
N VAL A 131 13.22 -11.88 53.51
CA VAL A 131 14.27 -12.92 53.44
C VAL A 131 15.63 -12.27 53.72
N LYS A 132 16.34 -12.79 54.75
CA LYS A 132 17.72 -12.42 55.15
C LYS A 132 18.71 -12.59 53.99
N PRO A 133 19.65 -11.65 53.77
CA PRO A 133 20.86 -11.94 53.01
C PRO A 133 22.01 -12.35 53.93
N SER A 134 22.51 -13.55 53.71
CA SER A 134 23.76 -14.07 54.29
C SER A 134 24.99 -13.44 53.62
N SER A 135 26.05 -13.33 54.42
CA SER A 135 27.24 -12.51 54.27
C SER A 135 28.14 -12.69 53.03
N ASN A 136 28.95 -11.64 52.83
CA ASN A 136 30.30 -11.56 52.27
C ASN A 136 30.49 -11.37 50.75
N ARG A 137 30.85 -10.13 50.37
CA ARG A 137 32.26 -9.76 50.14
C ARG A 137 32.46 -8.23 50.11
N ARG A 138 33.23 -7.74 51.10
CA ARG A 138 34.27 -6.68 51.05
C ARG A 138 34.68 -6.32 49.61
N LEU A 139 34.82 -5.08 49.15
CA LEU A 139 35.66 -3.91 49.53
C LEU A 139 35.51 -3.00 48.27
N SER A 140 35.55 -1.68 48.22
CA SER A 140 36.14 -0.67 49.08
C SER A 140 35.81 0.72 48.53
N ARG A 141 35.66 1.66 49.47
CA ARG A 141 36.11 3.08 49.45
C ARG A 141 35.14 4.20 49.03
N LEU A 142 34.85 4.94 50.11
CA LEU A 142 34.73 6.39 50.31
C LEU A 142 33.43 7.08 49.87
N SER A 143 32.53 7.12 50.85
CA SER A 143 31.68 8.27 51.15
C SER A 143 32.51 9.44 51.69
N SER A 144 32.10 10.66 51.35
CA SER A 144 31.96 11.85 52.21
C SER A 144 31.87 13.08 51.30
N SER A 145 31.12 14.14 51.53
CA SER A 145 30.15 14.54 52.56
C SER A 145 29.64 15.92 52.09
N SER A 146 28.34 16.13 52.02
CA SER A 146 27.58 16.99 52.95
C SER A 146 27.34 18.43 52.48
N ALA A 147 26.12 18.88 52.82
CA ALA A 147 25.65 20.26 52.96
C ALA A 147 25.45 21.07 51.66
N SER A 148 24.58 22.06 51.56
CA SER A 148 23.35 22.50 52.24
C SER A 148 22.99 23.78 51.49
N ASN A 149 21.72 23.93 51.13
CA ASN A 149 20.98 25.18 50.88
C ASN A 149 21.76 26.51 50.82
N HIS A 150 21.59 27.31 49.76
CA HIS A 150 20.88 28.59 49.91
C HIS A 150 20.51 29.24 48.57
N SER A 151 19.34 29.86 48.61
CA SER A 151 18.66 30.71 47.64
C SER A 151 19.53 31.84 47.07
N GLY A 152 19.26 32.22 45.83
CA GLY A 152 19.77 33.45 45.22
C GLY A 152 18.97 33.81 43.97
N ALA A 153 17.85 34.52 44.15
CA ALA A 153 17.24 35.30 43.09
C ALA A 153 18.19 36.44 42.69
N ASN A 154 18.40 36.69 41.40
CA ASN A 154 18.39 38.07 40.93
C ASN A 154 18.14 38.17 39.42
N ASN A 155 17.34 39.17 39.09
CA ASN A 155 16.98 39.65 37.77
C ASN A 155 18.09 40.54 37.20
N ASN A 156 18.27 40.56 35.87
CA ASN A 156 18.30 41.76 35.04
C ASN A 156 18.54 41.33 33.58
N SER A 157 17.63 41.62 32.65
CA SER A 157 17.42 42.92 31.99
C SER A 157 18.56 43.30 31.04
N GLY A 158 18.16 43.56 29.79
CA GLY A 158 18.77 44.61 28.98
C GLY A 158 19.45 44.15 27.71
N GLY A 159 18.94 44.65 26.58
CA GLY A 159 19.83 45.26 25.60
C GLY A 159 19.84 44.66 24.22
N SER A 160 18.98 45.20 23.37
CA SER A 160 19.09 45.40 21.93
C SER A 160 20.49 45.36 21.31
N ASN A 161 20.62 44.72 20.14
CA ASN A 161 20.92 45.39 18.85
C ASN A 161 21.06 44.32 17.74
N ASN A 162 20.28 44.34 16.65
CA ASN A 162 20.29 45.23 15.48
C ASN A 162 21.37 44.87 14.44
N HIS A 163 20.91 44.65 13.18
CA HIS A 163 21.65 44.56 11.90
C HIS A 163 22.51 43.28 11.72
N ASN A 164 22.60 42.63 10.56
CA ASN A 164 22.76 43.19 9.23
C ASN A 164 22.40 42.17 8.12
N ILE A 165 22.06 42.74 6.96
CA ILE A 165 21.73 42.15 5.66
C ILE A 165 22.96 41.50 5.00
N ASN A 166 22.76 40.34 4.37
CA ASN A 166 23.08 40.05 2.96
C ASN A 166 22.51 38.68 2.55
#